data_AF-A0A355WN91-F1
#
_entry.id   AF-A0A355WN91-F1
#
_cell.length_a   1.000
_cell.length_b   1.000
_cell.length_c   1.000
_cell.angle_alpha   90.00
_cell.angle_beta   90.00
_cell.angle_gamma   90.00
#
_symmetry.space_group_name_H-M   'P 1'
#
loop_
_entity.id
_entity.type
_entity.pdbx_description
1 polymer ?
#
loop_
_entity_poly.entity_id
_entity_poly.type
_entity_poly.pdbx_seq_one_letter_code
_entity_poly.pdbx_strand_id
1 'polypeptide(L)'
;PKLVFFFDEAHLLFDDAPKALTDKVEQVARLIRSKGVSVFFITQSPDDVPQDILGQMGNRFQHALRAFTPRDQKAVRAAAETFRPNPAFDTEDAIRDVGVGEALVSTLVNKGEPSMVQRVLIRPPSSQLGPISIAERGAIMAASPVAGIYDTTVDRKSAFEALAKRAKDAADAVAKSEEEAAEPDAPREFNTARRYSGNTVSKSNSTRANSSRRSDSASDAFMKSMARSVGTRAGSALVRGILGSLFKSR
;
A
#
# COMPACT_ATOMS: atom_id res chain seq x y z
N PRO A 1 28.25 -7.17 2.46
CA PRO A 1 27.21 -6.13 2.39
C PRO A 1 26.89 -5.64 3.81
N LYS A 2 26.51 -4.38 3.98
CA LYS A 2 26.05 -3.81 5.27
C LYS A 2 24.53 -3.96 5.46
N LEU A 3 23.79 -4.05 4.36
CA LEU A 3 22.33 -4.23 4.34
C LEU A 3 21.95 -5.15 3.17
N VAL A 4 20.95 -6.00 3.37
CA VAL A 4 20.43 -6.90 2.34
C VAL A 4 18.91 -6.83 2.32
N PHE A 5 18.33 -6.59 1.15
CA PHE A 5 16.90 -6.68 0.91
C PHE A 5 16.58 -7.98 0.19
N PHE A 6 15.57 -8.69 0.70
CA PHE A 6 14.99 -9.86 0.04
C PHE A 6 13.57 -9.49 -0.38
N PHE A 7 13.30 -9.59 -1.68
CA PHE A 7 11.97 -9.46 -2.25
C PHE A 7 11.49 -10.84 -2.61
N ASP A 8 10.66 -11.41 -1.74
CA ASP A 8 9.96 -12.66 -2.01
C ASP A 8 8.77 -12.40 -2.93
N GLU A 9 8.46 -13.38 -3.77
CA GLU A 9 7.49 -13.25 -4.86
C GLU A 9 7.71 -11.99 -5.70
N ALA A 10 8.95 -11.85 -6.21
CA ALA A 10 9.38 -10.66 -6.94
C ALA A 10 8.52 -10.33 -8.17
N HIS A 11 7.78 -11.30 -8.73
CA HIS A 11 6.79 -11.09 -9.77
C HIS A 11 5.78 -9.97 -9.40
N LEU A 12 5.36 -9.90 -8.13
CA LEU A 12 4.43 -8.88 -7.63
C LEU A 12 4.98 -7.45 -7.70
N LEU A 13 6.31 -7.29 -7.76
CA LEU A 13 6.94 -5.98 -7.90
C LEU A 13 6.91 -5.49 -9.35
N PHE A 14 6.84 -6.41 -10.32
CA PHE A 14 7.03 -6.13 -11.74
C PHE A 14 5.77 -6.35 -12.59
N ASP A 15 4.84 -7.18 -12.14
CA ASP A 15 3.55 -7.42 -12.79
C ASP A 15 2.77 -6.11 -12.92
N ASP A 16 2.43 -5.76 -14.16
CA ASP A 16 1.76 -4.50 -14.53
C ASP A 16 2.46 -3.22 -13.99
N ALA A 17 3.74 -3.32 -13.62
CA ALA A 17 4.49 -2.20 -13.11
C ALA A 17 4.68 -1.13 -14.19
N PRO A 18 4.41 0.16 -13.89
CA PRO A 18 4.69 1.24 -14.82
C PRO A 18 6.18 1.25 -15.18
N LYS A 19 6.50 1.50 -16.46
CA LYS A 19 7.90 1.55 -16.93
C LYS A 19 8.80 2.43 -16.05
N ALA A 20 8.28 3.56 -15.57
CA ALA A 20 9.00 4.46 -14.67
C ALA A 20 9.46 3.79 -13.35
N LEU A 21 8.66 2.85 -12.81
CA LEU A 21 9.04 2.09 -11.62
C LEU A 21 10.16 1.10 -11.95
N THR A 22 10.01 0.34 -13.04
CA THR A 22 11.01 -0.63 -13.48
C THR A 22 12.36 0.03 -13.77
N ASP A 23 12.35 1.15 -14.51
CA ASP A 23 13.55 1.93 -14.80
C ASP A 23 14.25 2.42 -13.51
N LYS A 24 13.47 2.78 -12.49
CA LYS A 24 14.01 3.17 -11.18
C LYS A 24 14.60 2.00 -10.43
N VAL A 25 13.95 0.84 -10.42
CA VAL A 25 14.49 -0.37 -9.80
C VAL A 25 15.80 -0.78 -10.48
N GLU A 26 15.88 -0.72 -11.82
CA GLU A 26 17.11 -0.99 -12.57
C GLU A 26 18.24 -0.01 -12.19
N GLN A 27 17.93 1.29 -12.15
CA GLN A 27 18.88 2.33 -11.72
C GLN A 27 19.39 2.07 -10.30
N VAL A 28 18.50 1.70 -9.38
CA VAL A 28 18.86 1.35 -8.01
C VAL A 28 19.75 0.11 -7.99
N ALA A 29 19.38 -0.98 -8.67
CA ALA A 29 20.17 -2.21 -8.75
C ALA A 29 21.61 -1.97 -9.21
N ARG A 30 21.81 -1.04 -10.16
CA ARG A 30 23.13 -0.64 -10.65
C ARG A 30 23.97 0.13 -9.62
N LEU A 31 23.35 1.06 -8.89
CA LEU A 31 24.06 1.98 -7.99
C LEU A 31 24.33 1.39 -6.59
N ILE A 32 23.43 0.55 -6.08
CA ILE A 32 23.45 0.05 -4.69
C ILE A 32 24.70 -0.77 -4.35
N ARG A 33 25.31 -1.41 -5.35
CA ARG A 33 26.53 -2.22 -5.16
C ARG A 33 27.65 -1.43 -4.49
N SER A 34 27.84 -0.17 -4.90
CA SER A 34 28.86 0.74 -4.35
C SER A 34 28.54 1.21 -2.92
N LYS A 35 27.29 1.08 -2.48
CA LYS A 35 26.81 1.52 -1.16
C LYS A 35 26.82 0.40 -0.12
N GLY A 36 27.27 -0.79 -0.51
CA GLY A 36 27.28 -1.97 0.35
C GLY A 36 25.89 -2.53 0.63
N VAL A 37 24.91 -2.22 -0.23
CA VAL A 37 23.54 -2.76 -0.15
C VAL A 37 23.39 -3.85 -1.21
N SER A 38 22.83 -4.98 -0.81
CA SER A 38 22.50 -6.10 -1.72
C SER A 38 21.00 -6.26 -1.84
N VAL A 39 20.54 -6.69 -3.01
CA VAL A 39 19.14 -7.02 -3.30
C VAL A 39 19.09 -8.44 -3.85
N PHE A 40 18.15 -9.22 -3.34
CA PHE A 40 17.81 -10.56 -3.82
C PHE A 40 16.35 -10.55 -4.25
N PHE A 41 16.11 -10.95 -5.50
CA PHE A 41 14.77 -11.24 -6.00
C PHE A 41 14.55 -12.75 -5.94
N ILE A 42 13.51 -13.17 -5.25
CA ILE A 42 13.12 -14.57 -5.09
C ILE A 42 11.79 -14.72 -5.81
N THR A 43 11.75 -15.63 -6.78
CA THR A 43 10.55 -15.87 -7.60
C THR A 43 10.53 -17.31 -8.08
N GLN A 44 9.36 -17.77 -8.52
CA GLN A 44 9.15 -19.13 -9.02
C GLN A 44 9.66 -19.29 -10.45
N SER A 45 9.52 -18.25 -11.29
CA SER A 45 9.96 -18.27 -12.68
C SER A 45 10.96 -17.14 -12.97
N PRO A 46 12.07 -17.42 -13.67
CA PRO A 46 13.02 -16.37 -14.07
C PRO A 46 12.37 -15.32 -14.98
N ASP A 47 11.32 -15.67 -15.74
CA ASP A 47 10.60 -14.74 -16.62
C ASP A 47 9.87 -13.63 -15.87
N ASP A 48 9.68 -13.78 -14.56
CA ASP A 48 8.95 -12.82 -13.73
C ASP A 48 9.76 -11.56 -13.42
N VAL A 49 11.08 -11.57 -13.68
CA VAL A 49 11.96 -10.42 -13.47
C VAL A 49 12.41 -9.88 -14.83
N PRO A 50 12.28 -8.57 -15.07
CA PRO A 50 12.73 -7.95 -16.32
C PRO A 50 14.20 -8.25 -16.63
N GLN A 51 14.50 -8.53 -17.91
CA GLN A 51 15.84 -8.90 -18.37
C GLN A 51 16.92 -7.86 -18.03
N ASP A 52 16.58 -6.57 -18.10
CA ASP A 52 17.51 -5.49 -17.74
C ASP A 52 17.93 -5.55 -16.26
N ILE A 53 17.02 -5.98 -15.37
CA ILE A 53 17.28 -6.17 -13.95
C ILE A 53 18.01 -7.50 -13.71
N LEU A 54 17.57 -8.58 -14.35
CA LEU A 54 18.26 -9.88 -14.30
C LEU A 54 19.71 -9.77 -14.75
N GLY A 55 20.00 -8.96 -15.77
CA GLY A 55 21.37 -8.70 -16.24
C GLY A 55 22.26 -8.00 -15.20
N GLN A 56 21.67 -7.28 -14.23
CA GLN A 56 22.41 -6.70 -13.11
C GLN A 56 22.64 -7.69 -11.94
N MET A 57 21.93 -8.83 -11.93
CA MET A 57 22.04 -9.81 -10.86
C MET A 57 23.27 -10.71 -11.07
N GLY A 58 24.27 -10.51 -10.22
CA GLY A 58 25.54 -11.24 -10.30
C GLY A 58 25.54 -12.60 -9.60
N ASN A 59 24.83 -12.73 -8.47
CA ASN A 59 24.66 -14.01 -7.79
C ASN A 59 23.39 -14.68 -8.29
N ARG A 60 23.46 -15.98 -8.58
CA ARG A 60 22.34 -16.78 -9.10
C ARG A 60 22.24 -18.10 -8.35
N PHE A 61 21.00 -18.42 -7.97
CA PHE A 61 20.61 -19.65 -7.31
C PHE A 61 19.39 -20.16 -8.05
N GLN A 62 19.56 -21.21 -8.84
CA GLN A 62 18.48 -21.79 -9.63
C GLN A 62 18.14 -23.17 -9.08
N HIS A 63 16.96 -23.29 -8.49
CA HIS A 63 16.37 -24.57 -8.15
C HIS A 63 15.73 -25.22 -9.39
N ALA A 64 15.23 -26.45 -9.22
CA ALA A 64 14.61 -27.22 -10.27
C ALA A 64 13.53 -26.44 -11.01
N LEU A 65 13.65 -26.34 -12.33
CA LEU A 65 12.60 -25.86 -13.21
C LEU A 65 11.99 -27.04 -13.95
N ARG A 66 10.67 -27.16 -13.84
CA ARG A 66 9.93 -28.22 -14.53
C ARG A 66 9.57 -27.74 -15.93
N ALA A 67 10.04 -28.46 -16.94
CA ALA A 67 9.76 -28.14 -18.34
C ALA A 67 8.72 -29.09 -18.95
N PHE A 68 7.43 -28.81 -18.77
CA PHE A 68 6.36 -29.62 -19.37
C PHE A 68 5.82 -29.02 -20.67
N THR A 69 5.85 -27.70 -20.79
CA THR A 69 5.35 -26.98 -21.96
C THR A 69 6.49 -26.38 -22.80
N PRO A 70 6.25 -26.02 -24.07
CA PRO A 70 7.23 -25.31 -24.89
C PRO A 70 7.65 -23.96 -24.29
N ARG A 71 6.76 -23.32 -23.50
CA ARG A 71 7.10 -22.08 -22.77
C ARG A 71 8.13 -22.38 -21.69
N ASP A 72 7.89 -23.42 -20.89
CA ASP A 72 8.81 -23.79 -19.81
C ASP A 72 10.18 -24.21 -20.35
N GLN A 73 10.23 -24.90 -21.48
CA GLN A 73 11.50 -25.25 -22.14
C GLN A 73 12.30 -24.01 -22.53
N LYS A 74 11.63 -22.95 -23.01
CA LYS A 74 12.29 -21.67 -23.30
C LYS A 74 12.79 -21.00 -22.03
N ALA A 75 11.99 -21.02 -20.95
CA ALA A 75 12.39 -20.47 -19.66
C ALA A 75 13.62 -21.21 -19.08
N VAL A 76 13.66 -22.54 -19.18
CA VAL A 76 14.82 -23.36 -18.77
C VAL A 76 16.06 -22.99 -19.57
N ARG A 77 15.95 -22.86 -20.89
CA ARG A 77 17.07 -22.43 -21.74
C ARG A 77 17.55 -21.03 -21.40
N ALA A 78 16.63 -20.08 -21.28
CA ALA A 78 16.97 -18.71 -20.92
C ALA A 78 17.68 -18.64 -19.55
N ALA A 79 17.21 -19.41 -18.55
CA ALA A 79 17.87 -19.51 -17.25
C ALA A 79 19.28 -20.10 -17.37
N ALA A 80 19.45 -21.18 -18.15
CA ALA A 80 20.74 -21.83 -18.38
C ALA A 80 21.76 -20.89 -19.03
N GLU A 81 21.34 -20.10 -20.03
CA GLU A 81 22.18 -19.12 -20.73
C GLU A 81 22.70 -18.00 -19.82
N THR A 82 22.02 -17.75 -18.68
CA THR A 82 22.48 -16.73 -17.72
C THR A 82 23.65 -17.16 -16.85
N PHE A 83 24.01 -18.45 -16.88
CA PHE A 83 25.11 -19.00 -16.11
C PHE A 83 26.41 -19.03 -16.90
N ARG A 84 27.55 -18.88 -16.21
CA ARG A 84 28.85 -19.21 -16.80
C ARG A 84 28.93 -20.73 -16.98
N PRO A 85 29.20 -21.23 -18.21
CA PRO A 85 29.16 -22.65 -18.50
C PRO A 85 30.21 -23.44 -17.70
N ASN A 86 29.90 -24.70 -17.44
CA ASN A 86 30.78 -25.65 -16.78
C ASN A 86 31.06 -26.83 -17.73
N PRO A 87 32.32 -27.14 -18.06
CA PRO A 87 32.63 -28.26 -18.96
C PRO A 87 32.26 -29.65 -18.38
N ALA A 88 31.99 -29.75 -17.08
CA ALA A 88 31.66 -31.01 -16.44
C ALA A 88 30.20 -31.46 -16.68
N PHE A 89 29.30 -30.57 -17.06
CA PHE A 89 27.89 -30.88 -17.31
C PHE A 89 27.20 -29.81 -18.14
N ASP A 90 26.13 -30.19 -18.84
CA ASP A 90 25.26 -29.23 -19.52
C ASP A 90 24.34 -28.53 -18.51
N THR A 91 24.29 -27.20 -18.54
CA THR A 91 23.49 -26.39 -17.61
C THR A 91 22.00 -26.56 -17.85
N GLU A 92 21.54 -26.66 -19.11
CA GLU A 92 20.12 -26.81 -19.45
C GLU A 92 19.56 -28.14 -18.92
N ASP A 93 20.33 -29.21 -19.09
CA ASP A 93 19.98 -30.54 -18.55
C ASP A 93 20.05 -30.53 -17.01
N ALA A 94 21.10 -29.96 -16.44
CA ALA A 94 21.28 -29.94 -14.99
C ALA A 94 20.18 -29.17 -14.24
N ILE A 95 19.60 -28.11 -14.83
CA ILE A 95 18.45 -27.39 -14.25
C ILE A 95 17.22 -28.30 -14.07
N ARG A 96 17.04 -29.29 -14.95
CA ARG A 96 15.89 -30.21 -14.91
C ARG A 96 16.12 -31.33 -13.89
N ASP A 97 17.38 -31.72 -13.71
CA ASP A 97 17.78 -32.88 -12.92
C ASP A 97 18.06 -32.58 -11.43
N VAL A 98 18.12 -31.30 -11.03
CA VAL A 98 18.33 -30.95 -9.62
C VAL A 98 17.15 -31.37 -8.75
N GLY A 99 17.44 -32.06 -7.65
CA GLY A 99 16.45 -32.53 -6.69
C GLY A 99 16.03 -31.50 -5.63
N VAL A 100 15.16 -31.92 -4.71
CA VAL A 100 14.81 -31.11 -3.54
C VAL A 100 16.05 -30.89 -2.67
N GLY A 101 16.34 -29.64 -2.33
CA GLY A 101 17.55 -29.27 -1.59
C GLY A 101 18.80 -29.16 -2.47
N GLU A 102 18.71 -29.36 -3.77
CA GLU A 102 19.77 -29.05 -4.74
C GLU A 102 19.48 -27.75 -5.48
N ALA A 103 20.54 -27.11 -5.96
CA ALA A 103 20.47 -25.96 -6.84
C ALA A 103 21.69 -25.87 -7.75
N LEU A 104 21.52 -25.18 -8.88
CA LEU A 104 22.64 -24.59 -9.61
C LEU A 104 22.98 -23.24 -9.01
N VAL A 105 24.25 -23.07 -8.66
CA VAL A 105 24.73 -21.84 -8.01
C VAL A 105 25.91 -21.27 -8.77
N SER A 106 25.83 -19.96 -9.01
CA SER A 106 26.94 -19.14 -9.47
C SER A 106 26.97 -17.88 -8.61
N THR A 107 28.12 -17.61 -7.99
CA THR A 107 28.32 -16.43 -7.14
C THR A 107 29.41 -15.58 -7.72
N LEU A 108 29.40 -14.30 -7.40
CA LEU A 108 30.48 -13.40 -7.78
C LEU A 108 31.79 -13.78 -7.07
N VAL A 109 32.85 -13.98 -7.86
CA VAL A 109 34.22 -14.18 -7.38
C VAL A 109 35.03 -12.88 -7.52
N ASN A 110 36.36 -12.98 -7.46
CA ASN A 110 37.28 -11.84 -7.52
C ASN A 110 36.88 -10.85 -8.64
N LYS A 111 36.91 -9.56 -8.31
CA LYS A 111 36.52 -8.44 -9.19
C LYS A 111 35.06 -8.46 -9.66
N GLY A 112 34.22 -9.34 -9.13
CA GLY A 112 32.78 -9.35 -9.42
C GLY A 112 32.41 -10.08 -10.70
N GLU A 113 33.25 -11.00 -11.15
CA GLU A 113 32.95 -11.92 -12.24
C GLU A 113 32.10 -13.09 -11.72
N PRO A 114 31.09 -13.58 -12.45
CA PRO A 114 30.34 -14.78 -12.06
C PRO A 114 31.25 -16.01 -12.05
N SER A 115 31.15 -16.83 -11.00
CA SER A 115 31.82 -18.12 -10.94
C SER A 115 31.25 -19.09 -11.98
N MET A 116 32.00 -20.13 -12.33
CA MET A 116 31.43 -21.30 -13.00
C MET A 116 30.22 -21.81 -12.23
N VAL A 117 29.16 -22.17 -12.95
CA VAL A 117 27.99 -22.79 -12.33
C VAL A 117 28.37 -24.14 -11.72
N GLN A 118 27.87 -24.40 -10.52
CA GLN A 118 28.07 -25.65 -9.80
C GLN A 118 26.72 -26.21 -9.37
N ARG A 119 26.58 -27.54 -9.43
CA ARG A 119 25.50 -28.25 -8.71
C ARG A 119 25.89 -28.33 -7.24
N VAL A 120 25.03 -27.82 -6.37
CA VAL A 120 25.30 -27.79 -4.93
C VAL A 120 24.10 -28.29 -4.13
N LEU A 121 24.38 -28.87 -2.97
CA LEU A 121 23.39 -29.14 -1.94
C LEU A 121 23.24 -27.91 -1.04
N ILE A 122 22.01 -27.46 -0.86
CA ILE A 122 21.67 -26.34 0.02
C ILE A 122 21.61 -26.87 1.44
N ARG A 123 22.50 -26.34 2.29
CA ARG A 123 22.47 -26.62 3.72
C ARG A 123 21.15 -26.09 4.30
N PRO A 124 20.40 -26.91 5.06
CA PRO A 124 19.18 -26.43 5.70
C PRO A 124 19.49 -25.27 6.67
N PRO A 125 18.59 -24.28 6.78
CA PRO A 125 18.82 -23.13 7.63
C PRO A 125 18.99 -23.58 9.09
N SER A 126 19.98 -23.04 9.78
CA SER A 126 20.15 -23.20 11.23
C SER A 126 19.33 -22.16 11.99
N SER A 127 18.10 -21.89 11.52
CA SER A 127 17.20 -20.92 12.12
C SER A 127 16.19 -21.62 13.02
N GLN A 128 15.81 -20.95 14.11
CA GLN A 128 14.61 -21.32 14.85
C GLN A 128 13.39 -21.09 13.97
N LEU A 129 12.64 -22.15 13.69
CA LEU A 129 11.31 -22.07 13.10
C LEU A 129 10.32 -21.66 14.20
N GLY A 130 9.67 -20.51 14.00
CA GLY A 130 8.71 -19.95 14.94
C GLY A 130 9.20 -18.71 15.69
N PRO A 131 8.32 -18.02 16.42
CA PRO A 131 8.69 -16.84 17.18
C PRO A 131 9.67 -17.20 18.31
N ILE A 132 10.61 -16.29 18.56
CA ILE A 132 11.45 -16.35 19.76
C ILE A 132 10.58 -16.20 21.02
N SER A 133 11.05 -16.74 22.14
CA SER A 133 10.36 -16.56 23.42
C SER A 133 10.33 -15.09 23.85
N ILE A 134 9.38 -14.73 24.73
CA ILE A 134 9.28 -13.38 25.28
C ILE A 134 10.58 -12.99 26.01
N ALA A 135 11.20 -13.94 26.71
CA ALA A 135 12.45 -13.74 27.43
C ALA A 135 13.62 -13.45 26.47
N GLU A 136 13.78 -14.24 25.40
CA GLU A 136 14.80 -14.02 24.38
C GLU A 136 14.62 -12.67 23.68
N ARG A 137 13.37 -12.33 23.35
CA ARG A 137 13.04 -11.04 22.75
C ARG A 137 13.44 -9.88 23.66
N GLY A 138 13.12 -9.97 24.96
CA GLY A 138 13.50 -8.97 25.96
C GLY A 138 15.01 -8.80 26.05
N ALA A 139 15.77 -9.90 26.08
CA ALA A 139 17.23 -9.86 26.12
C ALA A 139 17.83 -9.22 24.85
N ILE A 140 17.33 -9.58 23.66
CA ILE A 140 17.78 -8.98 22.38
C ILE A 140 17.49 -7.48 22.34
N MET A 141 16.30 -7.07 22.76
CA MET A 141 15.93 -5.65 22.79
C MET A 141 16.79 -4.86 23.77
N ALA A 142 17.05 -5.41 24.96
CA ALA A 142 17.91 -4.78 25.96
C ALA A 142 19.38 -4.65 25.51
N ALA A 143 19.86 -5.59 24.69
CA ALA A 143 21.20 -5.54 24.11
C ALA A 143 21.32 -4.61 22.89
N SER A 144 20.22 -4.03 22.41
CA SER A 144 20.20 -3.19 21.22
C SER A 144 20.94 -1.87 21.46
N PRO A 145 21.77 -1.39 20.50
CA PRO A 145 22.41 -0.07 20.59
C PRO A 145 21.43 1.11 20.71
N VAL A 146 20.16 0.89 20.38
CA VAL A 146 19.08 1.89 20.46
C VAL A 146 18.07 1.59 21.58
N ALA A 147 18.42 0.71 22.52
CA ALA A 147 17.60 0.44 23.70
C ALA A 147 17.28 1.75 24.45
N GLY A 148 16.03 1.91 24.89
CA GLY A 148 15.52 3.11 25.55
C GLY A 148 15.11 4.26 24.62
N ILE A 149 15.51 4.26 23.34
CA ILE A 149 15.17 5.35 22.39
C ILE A 149 13.78 5.13 21.79
N TYR A 150 13.48 3.91 21.37
CA TYR A 150 12.26 3.56 20.63
C TYR A 150 11.31 2.66 21.42
N ASP A 151 11.56 2.46 22.71
CA ASP A 151 10.82 1.49 23.53
C ASP A 151 9.41 1.98 23.88
N THR A 152 9.23 3.31 23.96
CA THR A 152 7.92 3.91 24.24
C THR A 152 7.19 4.19 22.93
N THR A 153 6.11 3.45 22.68
CA THR A 153 5.18 3.75 21.60
C THR A 153 4.51 5.10 21.84
N VAL A 154 4.79 6.06 20.96
CA VAL A 154 4.14 7.38 20.99
C VAL A 154 2.94 7.35 20.03
N ASP A 155 1.75 7.16 20.58
CA ASP A 155 0.51 7.36 19.83
C ASP A 155 0.10 8.83 19.88
N ARG A 156 0.17 9.51 18.73
CA ARG A 156 -0.13 10.94 18.64
C ARG A 156 -1.61 11.10 18.33
N LYS A 157 -2.31 11.93 19.12
CA LYS A 157 -3.69 12.33 18.81
C LYS A 157 -3.78 12.83 17.37
N SER A 158 -4.61 12.17 16.57
CA SER A 158 -4.73 12.49 15.16
C SER A 158 -5.47 13.82 14.97
N ALA A 159 -5.17 14.53 13.87
CA ALA A 159 -5.92 15.72 13.50
C ALA A 159 -7.42 15.41 13.32
N PHE A 160 -7.72 14.19 12.85
CA PHE A 160 -9.08 13.68 12.72
C PHE A 160 -9.79 13.59 14.08
N GLU A 161 -9.16 12.99 15.10
CA GLU A 161 -9.72 12.92 16.46
C GLU A 161 -9.95 14.30 17.08
N ALA A 162 -9.02 15.23 16.87
CA ALA A 162 -9.15 16.60 17.35
C ALA A 162 -10.33 17.34 16.70
N LEU A 163 -10.52 17.15 15.39
CA LEU A 163 -11.64 17.75 14.64
C LEU A 163 -12.98 17.10 14.98
N ALA A 164 -13.02 15.77 15.10
CA ALA A 164 -14.21 15.02 15.49
C ALA A 164 -14.69 15.41 16.90
N LYS A 165 -13.75 15.57 17.84
CA LYS A 165 -14.07 16.05 19.19
C LYS A 165 -14.67 17.45 19.17
N ARG A 166 -14.07 18.39 18.42
CA ARG A 166 -14.61 19.75 18.27
C ARG A 166 -16.00 19.78 17.65
N ALA A 167 -16.26 18.94 16.65
CA ALA A 167 -17.57 18.83 16.02
C ALA A 167 -18.63 18.30 17.01
N LYS A 168 -18.24 17.32 17.84
CA LYS A 168 -19.11 16.77 18.89
C LYS A 168 -19.40 17.79 19.99
N ASP A 169 -18.36 18.48 20.49
CA ASP A 169 -18.49 19.51 21.52
C ASP A 169 -19.39 20.67 21.03
N ALA A 170 -19.33 21.01 19.73
CA ALA A 170 -20.20 22.02 19.12
C ALA A 170 -21.66 21.54 19.00
N ALA A 171 -21.90 20.27 18.66
CA ALA A 171 -23.23 19.69 18.60
C ALA A 171 -23.89 19.60 19.99
N ASP A 172 -23.12 19.19 21.01
CA ASP A 172 -23.59 19.06 22.39
C ASP A 172 -23.91 20.43 23.02
N ALA A 173 -23.15 21.49 22.65
CA ALA A 173 -23.43 22.86 23.08
C ALA A 173 -24.73 23.43 22.49
N VAL A 174 -25.03 23.09 21.22
CA VAL A 174 -26.29 23.48 20.59
C VAL A 174 -27.47 22.75 21.24
N ALA A 175 -27.34 21.44 21.48
CA ALA A 175 -28.38 20.64 22.14
C ALA A 175 -28.73 21.17 23.55
N LYS A 176 -27.72 21.53 24.36
CA LYS A 176 -27.95 22.13 25.69
C LYS A 176 -28.64 23.48 25.63
N SER A 177 -28.32 24.32 24.64
CA SER A 177 -28.99 25.62 24.47
C SER A 177 -30.45 25.50 24.02
N GLU A 178 -30.82 24.41 23.36
CA GLU A 178 -32.21 24.11 22.97
C GLU A 178 -33.03 23.54 24.13
N GLU A 179 -32.41 22.79 25.06
CA GLU A 179 -33.07 22.32 26.29
C GLU A 179 -33.32 23.45 27.31
N GLU A 180 -32.39 24.40 27.46
CA GLU A 180 -32.58 25.57 28.35
C GLU A 180 -33.60 26.60 27.80
N ALA A 181 -33.85 26.60 26.48
CA ALA A 181 -34.87 27.45 25.85
C ALA A 181 -36.29 26.83 25.90
N ALA A 182 -36.45 25.64 26.48
CA ALA A 182 -37.69 24.88 26.52
C ALA A 182 -38.34 24.80 27.92
N GLU A 183 -38.03 25.74 28.83
CA GLU A 183 -38.88 25.95 30.01
C GLU A 183 -40.20 26.65 29.61
N PRO A 184 -41.38 26.14 30.03
CA PRO A 184 -42.66 26.64 29.55
C PRO A 184 -43.14 27.81 30.42
N ASP A 185 -43.27 29.00 29.82
CA ASP A 185 -44.09 30.07 30.39
C ASP A 185 -45.34 30.31 29.53
N ALA A 186 -46.46 30.55 30.21
CA ALA A 186 -47.84 30.27 29.83
C ALA A 186 -48.46 31.16 28.70
N PRO A 187 -49.72 30.91 28.25
CA PRO A 187 -50.19 31.15 26.89
C PRO A 187 -50.58 32.62 26.61
N ARG A 188 -50.36 33.07 25.38
CA ARG A 188 -51.03 34.27 24.83
C ARG A 188 -51.67 34.00 23.49
N GLU A 189 -52.96 34.29 23.48
CA GLU A 189 -53.95 34.14 22.45
C GLU A 189 -53.90 35.31 21.42
N PHE A 190 -54.37 35.04 20.20
CA PHE A 190 -54.75 35.97 19.12
C PHE A 190 -53.69 36.85 18.42
N ASN A 191 -53.45 36.55 17.13
CA ASN A 191 -54.00 37.42 16.07
C ASN A 191 -53.95 36.78 14.68
N THR A 192 -55.15 36.44 14.20
CA THR A 192 -55.46 36.07 12.82
C THR A 192 -55.65 37.35 12.02
N ALA A 193 -54.80 37.66 11.04
CA ALA A 193 -55.14 38.65 10.02
C ALA A 193 -54.34 38.51 8.72
N ARG A 194 -55.08 38.17 7.65
CA ARG A 194 -54.92 38.61 6.25
C ARG A 194 -53.70 38.10 5.46
N ARG A 195 -53.77 37.85 4.16
CA ARG A 195 -54.81 37.59 3.16
C ARG A 195 -53.99 37.40 1.87
N TYR A 196 -54.41 36.43 1.06
CA TYR A 196 -54.45 36.54 -0.41
C TYR A 196 -53.15 36.43 -1.23
N SER A 197 -53.08 35.25 -1.86
CA SER A 197 -52.64 34.90 -3.22
C SER A 197 -52.19 36.01 -4.20
N GLY A 198 -51.13 35.67 -4.95
CA GLY A 198 -50.78 36.27 -6.24
C GLY A 198 -49.97 35.28 -7.08
N ASN A 199 -50.67 34.54 -7.93
CA ASN A 199 -50.18 33.56 -8.90
C ASN A 199 -49.74 34.28 -10.19
N THR A 200 -48.60 33.95 -10.80
CA THR A 200 -48.40 34.04 -12.27
C THR A 200 -47.23 33.19 -12.78
N VAL A 201 -47.62 31.99 -13.20
CA VAL A 201 -47.21 31.16 -14.35
C VAL A 201 -46.40 31.85 -15.48
N SER A 202 -45.37 31.16 -16.01
CA SER A 202 -45.25 30.73 -17.43
C SER A 202 -43.94 29.93 -17.63
N LYS A 203 -43.99 28.60 -17.89
CA LYS A 203 -43.86 27.90 -19.20
C LYS A 203 -42.47 28.14 -19.84
N SER A 204 -41.71 27.14 -20.31
CA SER A 204 -42.09 25.91 -21.02
C SER A 204 -40.91 24.93 -21.19
N ASN A 205 -41.25 23.65 -21.37
CA ASN A 205 -40.67 22.58 -22.20
C ASN A 205 -39.15 22.51 -22.48
N SER A 206 -38.55 21.34 -22.26
CA SER A 206 -38.50 20.28 -23.30
C SER A 206 -37.66 19.04 -22.92
N THR A 207 -38.18 17.90 -23.37
CA THR A 207 -37.50 16.70 -23.90
C THR A 207 -36.64 15.75 -23.04
N ARG A 208 -37.09 14.50 -23.14
CA ARG A 208 -36.47 13.20 -22.80
C ARG A 208 -35.02 13.07 -23.26
N ALA A 209 -34.20 12.39 -22.47
CA ALA A 209 -33.26 11.39 -22.98
C ALA A 209 -32.91 10.36 -21.90
N ASN A 210 -32.81 9.12 -22.38
CA ASN A 210 -32.51 7.88 -21.69
C ASN A 210 -30.99 7.76 -21.45
N SER A 211 -30.51 7.29 -20.30
CA SER A 211 -29.13 6.75 -20.20
C SER A 211 -28.90 5.86 -18.97
N SER A 212 -28.52 4.64 -19.31
CA SER A 212 -27.71 3.62 -18.64
C SER A 212 -26.95 3.93 -17.34
N ARG A 213 -26.93 2.87 -16.51
CA ARG A 213 -26.04 2.54 -15.39
C ARG A 213 -24.58 3.00 -15.56
N ARG A 214 -24.04 3.66 -14.54
CA ARG A 214 -22.60 3.67 -14.21
C ARG A 214 -22.36 4.03 -12.73
N SER A 215 -21.84 3.04 -12.00
CA SER A 215 -21.05 3.09 -10.75
C SER A 215 -21.22 4.26 -9.77
N ASP A 216 -21.75 3.96 -8.59
CA ASP A 216 -21.64 4.80 -7.38
C ASP A 216 -20.17 5.07 -7.06
N SER A 217 -19.76 6.32 -7.23
CA SER A 217 -18.48 6.82 -6.75
C SER A 217 -18.68 7.38 -5.33
N ALA A 218 -17.68 7.21 -4.46
CA ALA A 218 -17.71 7.76 -3.09
C ALA A 218 -17.96 9.29 -3.05
N SER A 219 -17.66 9.99 -4.15
CA SER A 219 -18.00 11.40 -4.37
C SER A 219 -19.51 11.66 -4.44
N ASP A 220 -20.31 10.75 -5.00
CA ASP A 220 -21.75 10.96 -5.16
C ASP A 220 -22.50 10.73 -3.84
N ALA A 221 -22.03 9.79 -3.02
CA ALA A 221 -22.51 9.59 -1.66
C ALA A 221 -22.21 10.81 -0.76
N PHE A 222 -21.00 11.39 -0.89
CA PHE A 222 -20.60 12.60 -0.20
C PHE A 222 -21.45 13.80 -0.61
N MET A 223 -21.63 14.01 -1.91
CA MET A 223 -22.41 15.13 -2.46
C MET A 223 -23.90 15.02 -2.10
N LYS A 224 -24.46 13.80 -2.08
CA LYS A 224 -25.84 13.52 -1.66
C LYS A 224 -26.04 13.61 -0.15
N SER A 225 -24.99 13.50 0.65
CA SER A 225 -25.03 13.78 2.10
C SER A 225 -24.99 15.28 2.39
N MET A 226 -24.18 16.04 1.65
CA MET A 226 -24.10 17.49 1.75
C MET A 226 -25.39 18.18 1.29
N ALA A 227 -26.02 17.69 0.22
CA ALA A 227 -27.30 18.21 -0.23
C ALA A 227 -28.43 18.01 0.81
N ARG A 228 -28.39 16.90 1.56
CA ARG A 228 -29.36 16.62 2.64
C ARG A 228 -29.11 17.47 3.89
N SER A 229 -27.84 17.77 4.21
CA SER A 229 -27.51 18.60 5.37
C SER A 229 -27.82 20.09 5.15
N VAL A 230 -27.78 20.59 3.91
CA VAL A 230 -28.10 21.99 3.60
C VAL A 230 -29.61 22.28 3.62
N GLY A 231 -30.47 21.27 3.44
CA GLY A 231 -31.93 21.44 3.38
C GLY A 231 -32.66 21.47 4.74
N THR A 232 -32.00 21.08 5.84
CA THR A 232 -32.59 21.10 7.19
C THR A 232 -32.00 22.25 8.02
N ARG A 233 -32.80 22.85 8.91
CA ARG A 233 -32.42 24.02 9.74
C ARG A 233 -31.12 23.83 10.55
N ALA A 234 -30.65 22.59 10.71
CA ALA A 234 -29.35 22.25 11.30
C ALA A 234 -28.14 22.67 10.45
N GLY A 235 -28.25 22.66 9.11
CA GLY A 235 -27.14 23.01 8.21
C GLY A 235 -26.82 24.51 8.18
N SER A 236 -27.83 25.37 8.27
CA SER A 236 -27.63 26.82 8.31
C SER A 236 -27.03 27.29 9.65
N ALA A 237 -27.26 26.54 10.73
CA ALA A 237 -26.66 26.81 12.04
C ALA A 237 -25.16 26.44 12.08
N LEU A 238 -24.75 25.31 11.48
CA LEU A 238 -23.35 24.89 11.41
C LEU A 238 -22.49 25.85 10.58
N VAL A 239 -23.01 26.32 9.44
CA VAL A 239 -22.30 27.30 8.59
C VAL A 239 -22.13 28.63 9.33
N ARG A 240 -23.14 29.08 10.10
CA ARG A 240 -23.04 30.30 10.92
C ARG A 240 -22.13 30.15 12.12
N GLY A 241 -22.09 28.99 12.76
CA GLY A 241 -21.23 28.72 13.92
C GLY A 241 -19.75 28.67 13.55
N ILE A 242 -19.40 28.00 12.44
CA ILE A 242 -18.02 27.86 11.98
C ILE A 242 -17.49 29.20 11.43
N LEU A 243 -18.27 29.92 10.62
CA LEU A 243 -17.87 31.24 10.10
C LEU A 243 -17.92 32.33 11.18
N GLY A 244 -18.88 32.30 12.10
CA GLY A 244 -18.99 33.28 13.18
C GLY A 244 -17.83 33.22 14.19
N SER A 245 -17.26 32.03 14.43
CA SER A 245 -16.13 31.87 15.35
C SER A 245 -14.79 32.39 14.77
N LEU A 246 -14.66 32.44 13.44
CA LEU A 246 -13.44 32.91 12.76
C LEU A 246 -13.40 34.44 12.60
N PHE A 247 -14.54 35.13 12.67
CA PHE A 247 -14.61 36.59 12.55
C PHE A 247 -14.74 37.34 13.89
N LYS A 248 -14.79 36.63 15.03
CA LYS A 248 -14.92 37.25 16.37
C LYS A 248 -13.57 37.42 17.12
N SER A 249 -12.44 36.97 16.57
CA SER A 249 -11.11 37.30 17.11
C SER A 249 -10.50 38.51 16.38
N ARG A 250 -11.05 39.70 16.65
CA ARG A 250 -10.32 40.96 16.51
C ARG A 250 -11.01 42.05 17.33
#